data_AF-A0A7D7QFK4-F1
#
_entry.id   AF-A0A7D7QFK4-F1
#
_cell.length_a   1.000
_cell.length_b   1.000
_cell.length_c   1.000
_cell.angle_alpha   90.00
_cell.angle_beta   90.00
_cell.angle_gamma   90.00
#
_symmetry.space_group_name_H-M   'P 1'
#
loop_
_entity.id
_entity.type
_entity.pdbx_description
1 polymer ?
#
loop_
_entity_poly.entity_id
_entity_poly.type
_entity_poly.pdbx_seq_one_letter_code
_entity_poly.pdbx_strand_id
1 'polypeptide(L)'
;MPFSDDDLELFYREVEARTASNEHVRRATRRVELPVCPTPDKLPFSSPADARDGIDRLRRHVVGTAPELRFYECACGAWHITSSAKLIYRRVPPAPSRRRRGKKKR
;
A
#
# COMPACT_ATOMS: atom_id res chain seq x y z
N MET A 1 -0.84 -35.03 8.79
CA MET A 1 0.13 -34.80 9.88
C MET A 1 -0.20 -33.45 10.49
N PRO A 2 -0.61 -33.37 11.77
CA PRO A 2 -0.62 -32.11 12.50
C PRO A 2 0.83 -31.68 12.78
N PHE A 3 1.09 -30.38 12.74
CA PHE A 3 2.39 -29.81 13.14
C PHE A 3 2.65 -30.10 14.62
N SER A 4 3.92 -30.26 15.01
CA SER A 4 4.28 -30.30 16.43
C SER A 4 4.19 -28.90 17.03
N ASP A 5 4.01 -28.81 18.35
CA ASP A 5 3.97 -27.51 19.05
C ASP A 5 5.29 -26.73 18.87
N ASP A 6 6.42 -27.42 18.79
CA ASP A 6 7.73 -26.83 18.54
C ASP A 6 7.85 -26.24 17.12
N ASP A 7 7.33 -26.94 16.11
CA ASP A 7 7.28 -26.44 14.72
C ASP A 7 6.43 -25.16 14.63
N LEU A 8 5.35 -25.11 15.41
CA LEU A 8 4.44 -23.98 15.45
C LEU A 8 5.10 -22.75 16.10
N GLU A 9 5.83 -22.94 17.20
CA GLU A 9 6.55 -21.85 17.87
C GLU A 9 7.66 -21.27 16.98
N LEU A 10 8.42 -22.13 16.30
CA LEU A 10 9.46 -21.69 15.35
C LEU A 10 8.88 -20.88 14.21
N PHE A 11 7.74 -21.32 13.66
CA PHE A 11 7.03 -20.58 12.62
C PHE A 11 6.59 -19.20 13.09
N TYR A 12 6.00 -19.09 14.29
CA TYR A 12 5.57 -17.80 14.83
C TYR A 12 6.76 -16.86 15.10
N ARG A 13 7.88 -17.37 15.64
CA ARG A 13 9.10 -16.57 15.83
C ARG A 13 9.67 -16.04 14.53
N GLU A 14 9.66 -16.83 13.45
CA GLU A 14 10.12 -16.38 12.14
C GLU A 14 9.23 -15.25 11.58
N VAL A 15 7.91 -15.38 11.75
CA VAL A 15 6.95 -14.34 11.36
C VAL A 15 7.16 -13.06 12.16
N GLU A 16 7.37 -13.15 13.47
CA GLU A 16 7.66 -12.00 14.33
C GLU A 16 8.97 -11.32 13.94
N ALA A 17 10.06 -12.07 13.73
CA ALA A 17 11.35 -11.53 13.33
C ALA A 17 11.26 -10.79 11.98
N ARG A 18 10.50 -11.34 11.02
CA ARG A 18 10.28 -10.72 9.71
C ARG A 18 9.42 -9.47 9.78
N THR A 19 8.47 -9.39 10.71
CA THR A 19 7.55 -8.25 10.85
C THR A 19 8.08 -7.14 11.78
N ALA A 20 8.96 -7.47 12.73
CA ALA A 20 9.59 -6.52 13.65
C ALA A 20 10.34 -5.37 12.96
N SER A 21 10.98 -5.65 11.81
CA SER A 21 11.71 -4.64 11.02
C SER A 21 10.78 -3.58 10.39
N ASN A 22 9.47 -3.83 10.32
CA ASN A 22 8.49 -2.93 9.72
C ASN A 22 7.90 -1.94 10.75
N GLU A 23 8.15 -2.14 12.04
CA GLU A 23 7.65 -1.28 13.11
C GLU A 23 8.34 0.09 13.14
N HIS A 24 9.57 0.19 12.64
CA HIS A 24 10.40 1.39 12.69
C HIS A 24 9.99 2.51 11.71
N VAL A 25 9.06 2.29 10.78
CA VAL A 25 8.55 3.34 9.87
C VAL A 25 7.56 4.29 10.58
N ARG A 26 7.21 4.03 11.84
CA ARG A 26 6.28 4.84 12.67
C ARG A 26 6.86 6.18 13.16
N ARG A 27 7.70 6.88 12.39
CA ARG A 27 8.05 8.28 12.72
C ARG A 27 6.95 9.23 12.27
N ALA A 28 6.04 9.43 13.21
CA ALA A 28 5.06 10.50 13.27
C ALA A 28 5.62 11.83 12.75
N THR A 29 4.98 12.37 11.72
CA THR A 29 4.99 13.82 11.50
C THR A 29 3.57 14.31 11.24
N ARG A 30 3.13 15.18 12.17
CA ARG A 30 1.89 15.98 12.20
C ARG A 30 0.59 15.23 12.56
N ARG A 31 0.35 15.08 13.87
CA ARG A 31 -1.00 14.94 14.44
C ARG A 31 -1.81 16.21 14.17
N VAL A 32 -2.42 16.29 13.00
CA VAL A 32 -3.73 16.93 12.86
C VAL A 32 -4.73 15.90 13.39
N GLU A 33 -5.75 16.31 14.14
CA GLU A 33 -6.85 15.42 14.55
C GLU A 33 -7.60 14.94 13.30
N LEU A 34 -7.03 13.95 12.64
CA LEU A 34 -7.58 13.35 11.45
C LEU A 34 -8.66 12.36 11.90
N PRO A 35 -9.82 12.31 11.20
CA PRO A 35 -10.87 11.37 11.51
C PRO A 35 -10.33 9.93 11.54
N VAL A 36 -10.91 9.10 12.40
CA VAL A 36 -10.55 7.68 12.56
C VAL A 36 -10.50 7.02 11.19
N CYS A 37 -9.37 6.36 10.89
CA CYS A 37 -9.19 5.71 9.62
C CYS A 37 -10.34 4.71 9.37
N PRO A 38 -11.02 4.74 8.22
CA PRO A 38 -12.07 3.78 7.89
C PRO A 38 -11.54 2.33 7.77
N THR A 39 -10.22 2.15 7.65
CA THR A 39 -9.56 0.85 7.59
C THR A 39 -8.36 0.80 8.54
N PRO A 40 -8.59 0.76 9.87
CA PRO A 40 -7.51 0.80 10.85
C PRO A 40 -6.65 -0.48 10.82
N ASP A 41 -7.22 -1.61 10.42
CA ASP A 41 -6.54 -2.90 10.35
C ASP A 41 -5.61 -3.04 9.13
N LYS A 42 -5.67 -2.10 8.17
CA LYS A 42 -4.86 -2.13 6.95
C LYS A 42 -3.61 -1.29 7.11
N LEU A 43 -2.48 -1.84 6.66
CA LEU A 43 -1.21 -1.14 6.66
C LEU A 43 -1.31 0.16 5.82
N PRO A 44 -1.04 1.34 6.42
CA PRO A 44 -0.95 2.60 5.70
C PRO A 44 0.39 2.71 4.95
N PHE A 45 0.36 3.33 3.77
CA PHE A 45 1.55 3.75 3.04
C PHE A 45 1.83 5.24 3.30
N SER A 46 3.12 5.58 3.37
CA SER A 46 3.57 6.95 3.67
C SER A 46 3.53 7.87 2.45
N SER A 47 3.57 7.31 1.23
CA SER A 47 3.57 8.08 -0.02
C SER A 47 2.75 7.38 -1.12
N PRO A 48 2.31 8.13 -2.15
CA PRO A 48 1.64 7.53 -3.30
C PRO A 48 2.59 6.65 -4.14
N ALA A 49 3.91 6.84 -4.04
CA ALA A 49 4.88 5.97 -4.69
C ALA A 49 4.93 4.59 -3.99
N ASP A 50 4.99 4.57 -2.66
CA ASP A 50 4.98 3.33 -1.87
C ASP A 50 3.69 2.53 -2.10
N ALA A 51 2.55 3.23 -2.21
CA ALA A 51 1.28 2.59 -2.50
C ALA A 51 1.24 1.96 -3.90
N ARG A 52 1.89 2.58 -4.91
CA ARG A 52 2.04 1.99 -6.25
C ARG A 52 2.95 0.76 -6.22
N ASP A 53 4.11 0.87 -5.57
CA ASP A 53 5.03 -0.26 -5.41
C ASP A 53 4.37 -1.44 -4.68
N GLY A 54 3.53 -1.15 -3.69
CA GLY A 54 2.71 -2.14 -3.01
C GLY A 54 1.76 -2.87 -3.97
N ILE A 55 1.06 -2.14 -4.83
CA ILE A 55 0.21 -2.73 -5.88
C ILE A 55 1.02 -3.61 -6.83
N ASP A 56 2.20 -3.15 -7.26
CA ASP A 56 3.04 -3.92 -8.18
C ASP A 56 3.65 -5.17 -7.53
N ARG A 57 3.88 -5.16 -6.21
CA ARG A 57 4.21 -6.38 -5.46
C ARG A 57 3.02 -7.34 -5.41
N LEU A 58 1.83 -6.85 -5.07
CA LEU A 58 0.61 -7.66 -5.04
C LEU A 58 0.35 -8.33 -6.39
N ARG A 59 0.48 -7.60 -7.49
CA ARG A 59 0.31 -8.13 -8.85
C ARG A 59 1.27 -9.25 -9.19
N ARG A 60 2.52 -9.20 -8.70
CA ARG A 60 3.52 -10.25 -8.95
C ARG A 60 3.18 -11.58 -8.27
N HIS A 61 2.39 -11.56 -7.21
CA HIS A 61 2.02 -12.76 -6.46
C HIS A 61 0.65 -13.32 -6.84
N VAL A 62 -0.11 -12.62 -7.68
CA VAL A 62 -1.44 -13.09 -8.14
C VAL A 62 -1.27 -13.96 -9.37
N VAL A 63 -1.71 -15.22 -9.27
CA VAL A 63 -1.81 -16.13 -10.41
C VAL A 63 -3.23 -16.02 -10.98
N GLY A 64 -3.36 -15.56 -12.23
CA GLY A 64 -4.64 -15.39 -12.92
C GLY A 64 -5.01 -13.92 -13.17
N THR A 65 -6.31 -13.63 -13.30
CA THR A 65 -6.77 -12.26 -13.58
C THR A 65 -6.66 -11.41 -12.32
N ALA A 66 -5.65 -10.55 -12.25
CA ALA A 66 -5.47 -9.65 -11.13
C ALA A 66 -6.58 -8.59 -11.09
N PRO A 67 -7.20 -8.34 -9.92
CA PRO A 67 -8.16 -7.25 -9.79
C PRO A 67 -7.49 -5.89 -10.04
N GLU A 68 -8.24 -4.94 -10.58
CA GLU A 68 -7.76 -3.58 -10.76
C GLU A 68 -7.61 -2.89 -9.39
N LEU A 69 -6.41 -2.97 -8.82
CA LEU A 69 -6.07 -2.28 -7.58
C LEU A 69 -5.77 -0.80 -7.85
N ARG A 70 -6.24 0.05 -6.95
CA ARG A 70 -6.07 1.51 -6.95
C ARG A 70 -5.56 1.96 -5.60
N PHE A 71 -4.96 3.15 -5.55
CA PHE A 71 -4.52 3.78 -4.30
C PHE A 71 -5.14 5.16 -4.13
N TYR A 72 -5.25 5.59 -2.87
CA TYR A 72 -5.89 6.85 -2.50
C TYR A 72 -5.31 7.46 -1.24
N GLU A 73 -5.48 8.77 -1.08
CA GLU A 73 -5.20 9.48 0.16
C GLU A 73 -6.44 9.42 1.07
N CYS A 74 -6.26 8.82 2.22
CA CYS A 74 -7.31 8.59 3.20
C CYS A 74 -7.54 9.83 4.06
N ALA A 75 -8.71 9.91 4.69
CA ALA A 75 -9.02 10.96 5.64
C ALA A 75 -8.10 10.92 6.89
N CYS A 76 -7.41 9.81 7.15
CA CYS A 76 -6.36 9.71 8.17
C CYS A 76 -5.00 10.29 7.73
N GLY A 77 -4.89 10.85 6.52
CA GLY A 77 -3.67 11.41 5.97
C GLY A 77 -2.68 10.38 5.41
N ALA A 78 -3.01 9.08 5.48
CA ALA A 78 -2.18 8.01 4.91
C ALA A 78 -2.68 7.55 3.53
N TRP A 79 -1.83 6.82 2.81
CA TRP A 79 -2.18 6.20 1.53
C TRP A 79 -2.65 4.76 1.72
N HIS A 80 -3.75 4.38 1.08
CA HIS A 80 -4.27 3.00 1.14
C HIS A 80 -4.57 2.44 -0.24
N ILE A 81 -4.55 1.10 -0.35
CA ILE A 81 -4.90 0.35 -1.56
C ILE A 81 -6.34 -0.18 -1.45
N THR A 82 -7.08 -0.11 -2.54
CA THR A 82 -8.44 -0.65 -2.64
C THR A 82 -8.66 -1.33 -3.99
N SER A 83 -9.46 -2.39 -3.99
CA SER A 83 -10.01 -3.02 -5.20
C SER A 83 -11.34 -2.42 -5.63
N SER A 84 -11.94 -1.52 -4.82
CA SER A 84 -13.25 -0.94 -5.12
C SER A 84 -13.15 0.14 -6.20
N ALA A 85 -14.06 0.07 -7.18
CA ALA A 85 -14.15 1.07 -8.24
C ALA A 85 -14.67 2.43 -7.76
N LYS A 86 -15.42 2.45 -6.64
CA LYS A 86 -16.00 3.66 -6.03
C LYS A 86 -15.01 4.27 -5.02
N LEU A 87 -14.11 5.11 -5.52
CA LEU A 87 -13.23 5.93 -4.67
C LEU A 87 -14.03 7.15 -4.20
N ILE A 88 -14.45 7.16 -2.93
CA ILE A 88 -15.19 8.30 -2.32
C ILE A 88 -14.20 9.39 -1.84
N TYR A 89 -12.95 9.03 -1.62
CA TYR A 89 -11.86 9.91 -1.18
C TYR A 89 -10.95 10.29 -2.38
N ARG A 90 -10.38 11.49 -2.35
CA ARG A 90 -9.65 12.17 -3.43
C ARG A 90 -8.84 11.23 -4.34
N ARG A 91 -9.15 11.23 -5.65
CA ARG A 91 -8.27 10.66 -6.67
C ARG A 91 -7.00 11.50 -6.78
N VAL A 92 -5.84 10.86 -6.70
CA VAL A 92 -4.60 11.50 -7.17
C VAL A 92 -4.72 11.68 -8.67
N PRO A 93 -4.46 12.88 -9.20
CA PRO A 93 -4.33 13.04 -10.64
C PRO A 93 -3.20 12.11 -11.14
N PRO A 94 -3.41 11.38 -12.24
CA PRO A 94 -2.33 10.62 -12.86
C PRO A 94 -1.16 11.58 -13.17
N ALA A 95 0.07 11.10 -12.99
CA ALA A 95 1.27 11.90 -13.24
C ALA A 95 1.21 12.52 -14.65
N PRO A 96 1.59 13.81 -14.82
CA PRO A 96 1.49 14.46 -16.12
C PRO A 96 2.36 13.70 -17.12
N SER A 97 1.73 13.13 -18.15
CA SER A 97 2.45 12.53 -19.26
C SER A 97 3.27 13.63 -19.94
N ARG A 98 4.60 13.54 -19.87
CA ARG A 98 5.50 14.43 -20.61
C ARG A 98 5.25 14.21 -22.10
N ARG A 99 4.33 14.98 -22.69
CA ARG A 99 4.18 15.07 -24.15
C ARG A 99 5.51 15.57 -24.72
N ARG A 100 6.27 14.67 -25.35
CA ARG A 100 7.42 15.05 -26.19
C ARG A 100 6.89 15.99 -27.27
N ARG A 101 7.16 17.30 -27.15
CA ARG A 101 6.90 18.27 -28.21
C ARG A 101 7.75 17.87 -29.42
N GLY A 102 7.10 17.37 -30.46
CA GLY A 102 7.73 17.13 -31.76
C GLY A 102 8.32 18.43 -32.29
N LYS A 103 9.61 18.41 -32.58
CA LYS A 103 10.37 19.50 -33.19
C LYS A 103 9.86 19.70 -34.62
N LYS A 104 9.11 20.79 -34.87
CA LYS A 104 8.69 21.20 -36.22
C LYS A 104 9.95 21.52 -37.02
N LYS A 105 10.23 20.74 -38.06
CA LYS A 105 11.18 21.11 -39.12
C LYS A 105 10.61 22.31 -39.87
N ARG A 106 11.42 23.35 -40.04
CA ARG A 106 11.22 24.40 -41.03
C ARG A 106 12.57 24.70 -41.64
#